data_AF-A0AAJ6Y6X1-F1
#
_entry.id   AF-A0AAJ6Y6X1-F1
#
_cell.length_a   1.000
_cell.length_b   1.000
_cell.length_c   1.000
_cell.angle_alpha   90.00
_cell.angle_beta   90.00
_cell.angle_gamma   90.00
#
_symmetry.space_group_name_H-M   'P 1'
#
loop_
_entity.id
_entity.type
_entity.pdbx_description
1 polymer ?
#
loop_
_entity_poly.entity_id
_entity_poly.type
_entity_poly.pdbx_seq_one_letter_code
_entity_poly.pdbx_strand_id
1 'polypeptide(L)'
;MADWQHLLQSIFIGLLFSYLLAKLISIVVSFQNDNLRITRNPKPQLNEPAPAPAPASGSDGGGGGGGGDDDDDDWEGVESTELDEMFSAATAFVAAAAADRVSLKVSSDLQLQLYGYYKIATEGPCTSAPPSALKMTARAKWQAWQKLGAMPPEDAMQKYIDIITELYPTWASGSAMSKDRDGVGPSKDGKGPMGPVFSTFVYEEESGTELKMDAIHAFAREGEVNNLIKCIDGGVSVNLKDSEGRTPLHWAVDRGHLNIAEVLVGKNADINAKDNEGQTPLHYAAVCEREAIAEYLVKQNADTDAKDNDGQSAHDLCESDWSCLQCPAA
;
A
#
# COMPACT_ATOMS: atom_id res chain seq x y z
N MET A 1 -17.15 -39.57 -38.69
CA MET A 1 -18.10 -39.17 -37.62
C MET A 1 -17.48 -38.23 -36.57
N ALA A 2 -16.22 -37.77 -36.71
CA ALA A 2 -15.54 -36.94 -35.70
C ALA A 2 -15.63 -35.42 -35.94
N ASP A 3 -15.97 -34.96 -37.15
CA ASP A 3 -15.92 -33.52 -37.48
C ASP A 3 -17.07 -32.69 -36.88
N TRP A 4 -18.18 -33.33 -36.55
CA TRP A 4 -19.35 -32.64 -35.96
C TRP A 4 -19.10 -32.11 -34.55
N GLN A 5 -18.21 -32.76 -33.80
CA GLN A 5 -17.92 -32.37 -32.42
C GLN A 5 -17.08 -31.08 -32.37
N HIS A 6 -16.11 -30.93 -33.26
CA HIS A 6 -15.32 -29.71 -33.39
C HIS A 6 -16.15 -28.52 -33.89
N LEU A 7 -17.08 -28.76 -34.82
CA LEU A 7 -18.01 -27.73 -35.28
C LEU A 7 -18.93 -27.27 -34.14
N LEU A 8 -19.48 -28.20 -33.35
CA LEU A 8 -20.30 -27.88 -32.18
C LEU A 8 -19.52 -27.10 -31.12
N GLN A 9 -18.28 -27.48 -30.83
CA GLN A 9 -17.42 -26.77 -29.89
C GLN A 9 -17.12 -25.35 -30.36
N SER A 10 -16.80 -25.16 -31.66
CA SER A 10 -16.54 -23.84 -32.22
C SER A 10 -17.78 -22.93 -32.16
N ILE A 11 -18.97 -23.48 -32.43
CA ILE A 11 -20.23 -22.74 -32.31
C ILE A 11 -20.47 -22.33 -30.84
N PHE A 12 -20.25 -23.24 -29.89
CA PHE A 12 -20.46 -22.96 -28.48
C PHE A 12 -19.50 -21.89 -27.95
N ILE A 13 -18.22 -21.96 -28.33
CA ILE A 13 -17.21 -20.96 -27.97
C ILE A 13 -17.58 -19.59 -28.58
N GLY A 14 -18.03 -19.56 -29.85
CA GLY A 14 -18.48 -18.33 -30.50
C GLY A 14 -19.70 -17.70 -29.80
N LEU A 15 -20.67 -18.50 -29.37
CA LEU A 15 -21.83 -18.04 -28.60
C LEU A 15 -21.43 -17.50 -27.22
N LEU A 16 -20.52 -18.17 -26.52
CA LEU A 16 -19.97 -17.72 -25.25
C LEU A 16 -19.24 -16.37 -25.40
N PHE A 17 -18.38 -16.26 -26.42
CA PHE A 17 -17.62 -15.04 -26.67
C PHE A 17 -18.53 -13.86 -27.04
N SER A 18 -19.52 -14.08 -27.91
CA SER A 18 -20.50 -13.04 -28.27
C SER A 18 -21.36 -12.59 -27.08
N TYR A 19 -21.78 -13.51 -26.21
CA TYR A 19 -22.50 -13.18 -24.99
C TYR A 19 -21.64 -12.33 -24.03
N LEU A 20 -20.38 -12.71 -23.82
CA LEU A 20 -19.46 -11.96 -22.96
C LEU A 20 -19.16 -10.58 -23.52
N LEU A 21 -18.96 -10.46 -24.83
CA LEU A 21 -18.74 -9.19 -25.50
C LEU A 21 -19.97 -8.26 -25.38
N ALA A 22 -21.18 -8.80 -25.59
CA ALA A 22 -22.42 -8.05 -25.41
C ALA A 22 -22.61 -7.58 -23.97
N LYS A 23 -22.28 -8.43 -22.99
CA LYS A 23 -22.37 -8.09 -21.56
C LYS A 23 -21.36 -7.00 -21.18
N LEU A 24 -20.15 -7.04 -21.73
CA LEU A 24 -19.12 -6.02 -21.53
C LEU A 24 -19.56 -4.67 -22.11
N ILE A 25 -20.09 -4.66 -23.34
CA ILE A 25 -20.64 -3.44 -23.96
C ILE A 25 -21.82 -2.89 -23.14
N SER A 26 -22.71 -3.75 -22.64
CA SER A 26 -23.82 -3.34 -21.77
C SER A 26 -23.34 -2.67 -20.49
N ILE A 27 -22.27 -3.18 -19.86
CA ILE A 27 -21.68 -2.61 -18.65
C ILE A 27 -21.08 -1.23 -18.95
N VAL A 28 -20.32 -1.11 -20.03
CA VAL A 28 -19.69 0.16 -20.45
C VAL A 28 -20.74 1.22 -20.76
N VAL A 29 -21.81 0.86 -21.49
CA VAL A 29 -22.90 1.79 -21.84
C VAL A 29 -23.72 2.19 -20.60
N SER A 30 -23.97 1.26 -19.66
CA SER A 30 -24.63 1.60 -18.39
C SER A 30 -23.80 2.62 -17.60
N PHE A 31 -22.49 2.39 -17.49
CA PHE A 31 -21.57 3.29 -16.80
C PHE A 31 -21.52 4.69 -17.43
N GLN A 32 -21.60 4.78 -18.76
CA GLN A 32 -21.62 6.05 -19.47
C GLN A 32 -22.95 6.79 -19.31
N ASN A 33 -24.08 6.07 -19.33
CA ASN A 33 -25.40 6.65 -19.10
C ASN A 33 -25.59 7.13 -17.65
N ASP A 34 -25.03 6.43 -16.67
CA ASP A 34 -25.08 6.83 -15.27
C ASP A 34 -24.26 8.11 -15.02
N ASN A 35 -23.09 8.25 -15.65
CA ASN A 35 -22.32 9.49 -15.63
C ASN A 35 -23.02 10.67 -16.34
N LEU A 36 -23.74 10.40 -17.44
CA LEU A 36 -24.48 11.43 -18.17
C LEU A 36 -25.79 11.85 -17.47
N ARG A 37 -26.41 10.98 -16.66
CA ARG A 37 -27.57 11.34 -15.83
C ARG A 37 -27.22 12.32 -14.71
N ILE A 38 -26.03 12.23 -14.14
CA ILE A 38 -25.57 13.13 -13.06
C ILE A 38 -25.39 14.58 -13.56
N THR A 39 -25.17 14.78 -14.86
CA THR A 39 -24.95 16.12 -15.46
C THR A 39 -26.22 16.81 -15.98
N ARG A 40 -27.39 16.13 -15.95
CA ARG A 40 -28.69 16.70 -16.32
C ARG A 40 -29.66 16.67 -15.13
N ASN A 41 -29.35 17.43 -14.08
CA ASN A 41 -30.39 17.87 -13.15
C ASN A 41 -30.47 19.40 -13.19
N PRO A 42 -31.58 20.01 -13.63
CA PRO A 42 -31.71 21.45 -13.65
C PRO A 42 -31.87 21.97 -12.21
N LYS A 43 -30.98 22.89 -11.85
CA LYS A 43 -30.89 23.62 -10.58
C LYS A 43 -32.25 24.28 -10.24
N PRO A 44 -32.80 24.14 -9.01
CA PRO A 44 -33.89 24.98 -8.55
C PRO A 44 -33.40 26.42 -8.46
N GLN A 45 -34.11 27.33 -9.10
CA GLN A 45 -33.80 28.77 -9.06
C GLN A 45 -34.02 29.31 -7.64
N LEU A 46 -32.98 29.92 -7.08
CA LEU A 46 -33.08 30.74 -5.88
C LEU A 46 -32.98 32.21 -6.31
N ASN A 47 -34.00 32.98 -5.93
CA ASN A 47 -34.19 34.39 -6.23
C ASN A 47 -33.09 35.28 -5.61
N GLU A 48 -32.52 36.19 -6.41
CA GLU A 48 -31.76 37.34 -5.93
C GLU A 48 -32.69 38.40 -5.31
N PRO A 49 -32.18 39.15 -4.30
CA PRO A 49 -32.51 40.56 -4.16
C PRO A 49 -31.29 41.48 -4.33
N ALA A 50 -31.60 42.68 -4.84
CA ALA A 50 -30.79 43.73 -5.45
C ALA A 50 -29.64 44.37 -4.60
N PRO A 51 -28.69 45.11 -5.23
CA PRO A 51 -27.59 45.78 -4.55
C PRO A 51 -27.96 47.19 -4.08
N ALA A 52 -27.36 47.63 -2.97
CA ALA A 52 -27.45 48.99 -2.44
C ALA A 52 -26.04 49.59 -2.24
N PRO A 53 -25.92 50.93 -2.21
CA PRO A 53 -24.85 51.66 -2.91
C PRO A 53 -23.70 52.16 -2.02
N ALA A 54 -22.61 52.53 -2.67
CA ALA A 54 -21.48 53.26 -2.09
C ALA A 54 -21.88 54.62 -1.49
N PRO A 55 -21.09 55.13 -0.54
CA PRO A 55 -20.85 56.56 -0.50
C PRO A 55 -19.37 56.94 -0.38
N ALA A 56 -19.16 58.21 -0.72
CA ALA A 56 -17.92 58.83 -1.12
C ALA A 56 -17.07 59.37 0.03
N SER A 57 -15.81 59.59 -0.31
CA SER A 57 -14.78 60.34 0.40
C SER A 57 -15.18 61.79 0.70
N GLY A 58 -15.00 62.19 1.96
CA GLY A 58 -14.91 63.58 2.42
C GLY A 58 -13.64 63.77 3.24
N SER A 59 -12.86 64.79 2.87
CA SER A 59 -11.63 65.29 3.50
C SER A 59 -11.86 65.90 4.88
N ASP A 60 -10.92 65.75 5.83
CA ASP A 60 -10.08 66.86 6.32
C ASP A 60 -9.14 66.47 7.48
N GLY A 61 -8.02 67.20 7.57
CA GLY A 61 -7.38 67.58 8.84
C GLY A 61 -6.24 66.68 9.36
N GLY A 62 -5.00 67.09 9.13
CA GLY A 62 -3.80 66.39 9.60
C GLY A 62 -3.22 66.85 10.94
N GLY A 63 -1.99 66.38 11.20
CA GLY A 63 -1.03 67.05 12.09
C GLY A 63 -0.30 66.15 13.10
N GLY A 64 0.99 65.88 12.84
CA GLY A 64 2.06 65.55 13.81
C GLY A 64 1.98 64.16 14.45
N GLY A 65 3.03 63.34 14.58
CA GLY A 65 4.47 63.57 14.59
C GLY A 65 5.05 62.84 15.82
N GLY A 66 6.04 61.95 15.64
CA GLY A 66 6.87 61.43 16.73
C GLY A 66 7.00 59.90 16.76
N GLY A 67 8.24 59.41 16.79
CA GLY A 67 8.61 57.99 16.67
C GLY A 67 8.40 57.11 17.91
N GLY A 68 8.96 55.89 17.84
CA GLY A 68 8.89 54.80 18.82
C GLY A 68 8.06 53.65 18.23
N ASP A 69 8.68 52.64 17.61
CA ASP A 69 9.27 51.44 18.24
C ASP A 69 8.22 50.51 18.87
N ASP A 70 8.39 49.24 18.51
CA ASP A 70 7.98 48.01 19.19
C ASP A 70 6.65 47.34 18.81
N ASP A 71 6.88 46.14 18.28
CA ASP A 71 6.04 44.95 18.13
C ASP A 71 4.97 44.80 19.22
N ASP A 72 3.74 44.46 18.81
CA ASP A 72 2.78 43.67 19.57
C ASP A 72 1.70 43.18 18.59
N ASP A 73 2.01 42.14 17.80
CA ASP A 73 0.99 41.32 17.14
C ASP A 73 0.21 40.59 18.25
N ASP A 74 -0.83 41.24 18.74
CA ASP A 74 -1.84 40.70 19.66
C ASP A 74 -2.69 39.65 18.91
N TRP A 75 -2.06 38.50 18.65
CA TRP A 75 -2.70 37.31 18.11
C TRP A 75 -3.53 36.69 19.24
N GLU A 76 -4.80 37.09 19.35
CA GLU A 76 -5.79 36.39 20.16
C GLU A 76 -5.80 34.91 19.73
N GLY A 77 -5.25 34.04 20.59
CA GLY A 77 -5.22 32.61 20.35
C GLY A 77 -6.65 32.11 20.17
N VAL A 78 -6.95 31.54 19.00
CA VAL A 78 -8.21 30.84 18.77
C VAL A 78 -8.31 29.75 19.84
N GLU A 79 -9.21 29.95 20.81
CA GLU A 79 -9.53 28.94 21.82
C GLU A 79 -9.87 27.65 21.06
N SER A 80 -9.03 26.63 21.24
CA SER A 80 -9.32 25.30 20.68
C SER A 80 -10.64 24.86 21.29
N THR A 81 -11.60 24.45 20.47
CA THR A 81 -12.89 24.05 21.02
C THR A 81 -12.69 22.80 21.88
N GLU A 82 -13.53 22.59 22.91
CA GLU A 82 -13.49 21.37 23.74
C GLU A 82 -13.48 20.10 22.88
N LEU A 83 -14.16 20.14 21.73
CA LEU A 83 -14.19 19.09 20.73
C LEU A 83 -12.81 18.82 20.09
N ASP A 84 -12.03 19.85 19.78
CA ASP A 84 -10.68 19.73 19.22
C ASP A 84 -9.72 19.11 20.24
N GLU A 85 -9.82 19.50 21.51
CA GLU A 85 -9.03 18.92 22.60
C GLU A 85 -9.36 17.44 22.80
N MET A 86 -10.65 17.10 22.84
CA MET A 86 -11.12 15.72 22.95
C MET A 86 -10.70 14.88 21.76
N PHE A 87 -10.81 15.41 20.53
CA PHE A 87 -10.39 14.73 19.32
C PHE A 87 -8.87 14.47 19.31
N SER A 88 -8.07 15.46 19.72
CA SER A 88 -6.62 15.34 19.85
C SER A 88 -6.24 14.28 20.89
N ALA A 89 -6.89 14.29 22.06
CA ALA A 89 -6.68 13.29 23.11
C ALA A 89 -7.07 11.87 22.65
N ALA A 90 -8.20 11.72 21.96
CA ALA A 90 -8.66 10.44 21.42
C ALA A 90 -7.66 9.90 20.37
N THR A 91 -7.21 10.78 19.49
CA THR A 91 -6.23 10.49 18.44
C THR A 91 -4.89 10.06 19.05
N ALA A 92 -4.41 10.74 20.09
CA ALA A 92 -3.21 10.38 20.82
C ALA A 92 -3.33 9.03 21.55
N PHE A 93 -4.49 8.77 22.18
CA PHE A 93 -4.78 7.49 22.82
C PHE A 93 -4.76 6.34 21.81
N VAL A 94 -5.41 6.52 20.66
CA VAL A 94 -5.39 5.55 19.57
C VAL A 94 -3.94 5.29 19.14
N ALA A 95 -3.13 6.32 18.88
CA ALA A 95 -1.72 6.13 18.51
C ALA A 95 -0.92 5.32 19.55
N ALA A 96 -1.13 5.59 20.85
CA ALA A 96 -0.48 4.85 21.93
C ALA A 96 -0.95 3.39 22.01
N ALA A 97 -2.27 3.15 21.94
CA ALA A 97 -2.85 1.81 21.97
C ALA A 97 -2.39 0.94 20.78
N ALA A 98 -2.11 1.57 19.64
CA ALA A 98 -1.53 0.91 18.47
C ALA A 98 -0.11 0.37 18.73
N ALA A 99 0.71 1.11 19.48
CA ALA A 99 2.10 0.76 19.75
C ALA A 99 2.24 -0.42 20.72
N ASP A 100 1.32 -0.55 21.68
CA ASP A 100 1.45 -1.50 22.79
C ASP A 100 1.10 -2.96 22.45
N ARG A 101 0.72 -3.29 21.19
CA ARG A 101 0.26 -4.63 20.76
C ARG A 101 -0.92 -5.21 21.58
N VAL A 102 -1.51 -4.43 22.48
CA VAL A 102 -2.77 -4.73 23.21
C VAL A 102 -3.99 -4.50 22.31
N SER A 103 -3.78 -4.06 21.07
CA SER A 103 -4.80 -3.80 20.06
C SER A 103 -5.84 -4.91 20.01
N LEU A 104 -7.03 -4.63 20.56
CA LEU A 104 -8.21 -5.42 20.26
C LEU A 104 -8.28 -5.50 18.73
N LYS A 105 -8.49 -6.69 18.18
CA LYS A 105 -8.70 -6.87 16.74
C LYS A 105 -9.97 -6.11 16.34
N VAL A 106 -9.82 -4.82 16.02
CA VAL A 106 -10.89 -4.00 15.47
C VAL A 106 -11.22 -4.53 14.07
N SER A 107 -12.50 -4.61 13.74
CA SER A 107 -12.91 -5.05 12.40
C SER A 107 -12.41 -4.10 11.32
N SER A 108 -12.08 -4.63 10.14
CA SER A 108 -11.58 -3.82 9.01
C SER A 108 -12.55 -2.69 8.63
N ASP A 109 -13.85 -2.92 8.73
CA ASP A 109 -14.87 -1.92 8.41
C ASP A 109 -14.81 -0.71 9.36
N LEU A 110 -14.59 -0.96 10.65
CA LEU A 110 -14.58 0.10 11.66
C LEU A 110 -13.27 0.91 11.60
N GLN A 111 -12.15 0.27 11.24
CA GLN A 111 -10.89 0.98 10.96
C GLN A 111 -11.02 1.92 9.77
N LEU A 112 -11.66 1.48 8.69
CA LEU A 112 -11.93 2.32 7.52
C LEU A 112 -12.88 3.48 7.85
N GLN A 113 -13.86 3.26 8.73
CA GLN A 113 -14.73 4.32 9.23
C GLN A 113 -13.96 5.35 10.07
N LEU A 114 -13.16 4.90 11.05
CA LEU A 114 -12.31 5.76 11.87
C LEU A 114 -11.37 6.60 11.01
N TYR A 115 -10.74 5.98 10.00
CA TYR A 115 -9.91 6.69 9.02
C TYR A 115 -10.70 7.74 8.24
N GLY A 116 -11.91 7.39 7.78
CA GLY A 116 -12.76 8.33 7.06
C GLY A 116 -13.15 9.55 7.90
N TYR A 117 -13.54 9.35 9.17
CA TYR A 117 -13.88 10.44 10.08
C TYR A 117 -12.68 11.32 10.39
N TYR A 118 -11.52 10.72 10.67
CA TYR A 118 -10.28 11.46 10.87
C TYR A 118 -9.93 12.32 9.65
N LYS A 119 -9.99 11.76 8.44
CA LYS A 119 -9.70 12.49 7.21
C LYS A 119 -10.65 13.67 6.99
N ILE A 120 -11.94 13.53 7.34
CA ILE A 120 -12.89 14.65 7.25
C ILE A 120 -12.60 15.70 8.32
N ALA A 121 -12.26 15.30 9.53
CA ALA A 121 -11.88 16.22 10.60
C ALA A 121 -10.64 17.06 10.22
N THR A 122 -9.64 16.46 9.57
CA THR A 122 -8.38 17.14 9.25
C THR A 122 -8.34 17.83 7.88
N GLU A 123 -9.00 17.26 6.87
CA GLU A 123 -8.92 17.71 5.47
C GLU A 123 -10.28 18.05 4.85
N GLY A 124 -11.38 17.79 5.55
CA GLY A 124 -12.73 18.03 5.06
C GLY A 124 -13.26 16.95 4.10
N PRO A 125 -14.37 17.23 3.39
CA PRO A 125 -15.00 16.29 2.46
C PRO A 125 -14.05 15.81 1.35
N CYS A 126 -14.24 14.56 0.91
CA CYS A 126 -13.40 13.96 -0.13
C CYS A 126 -13.53 14.71 -1.47
N THR A 127 -12.50 15.48 -1.81
CA THR A 127 -12.32 16.17 -3.10
C THR A 127 -11.21 15.55 -3.96
N SER A 128 -10.52 14.55 -3.40
CA SER A 128 -9.37 13.89 -4.04
C SER A 128 -9.79 12.95 -5.16
N ALA A 129 -9.00 12.90 -6.24
CA ALA A 129 -9.21 11.96 -7.34
C ALA A 129 -9.07 10.49 -6.86
N PRO A 130 -9.83 9.54 -7.46
CA PRO A 130 -9.77 8.14 -7.05
C PRO A 130 -8.38 7.53 -7.36
N PRO A 131 -7.78 6.79 -6.42
CA PRO A 131 -6.51 6.12 -6.64
C PRO A 131 -6.63 4.95 -7.65
N SER A 132 -5.50 4.52 -8.19
CA SER A 132 -5.40 3.40 -9.15
C SER A 132 -6.13 2.16 -8.64
N ALA A 133 -6.83 1.47 -9.55
CA ALA A 133 -7.59 0.26 -9.24
C ALA A 133 -6.71 -0.89 -8.74
N LEU A 134 -5.40 -0.85 -9.02
CA LEU A 134 -4.44 -1.85 -8.56
C LEU A 134 -4.05 -1.67 -7.08
N LYS A 135 -4.28 -0.49 -6.49
CA LYS A 135 -3.98 -0.21 -5.08
C LYS A 135 -5.22 -0.43 -4.23
N MET A 136 -5.51 -1.69 -3.91
CA MET A 136 -6.77 -2.11 -3.28
C MET A 136 -6.99 -1.43 -1.91
N THR A 137 -5.96 -1.36 -1.07
CA THR A 137 -6.02 -0.72 0.25
C THR A 137 -6.21 0.80 0.17
N ALA A 138 -5.46 1.48 -0.70
CA ALA A 138 -5.62 2.91 -0.94
C ALA A 138 -7.02 3.23 -1.46
N ARG A 139 -7.56 2.36 -2.31
CA ARG A 139 -8.91 2.49 -2.86
C ARG A 139 -10.00 2.25 -1.81
N ALA A 140 -9.82 1.30 -0.90
CA ALA A 140 -10.73 1.08 0.22
C ALA A 140 -10.81 2.30 1.15
N LYS A 141 -9.65 2.88 1.50
CA LYS A 141 -9.55 4.12 2.29
C LYS A 141 -10.24 5.30 1.60
N TRP A 142 -9.97 5.47 0.30
CA TRP A 142 -10.60 6.53 -0.49
C TRP A 142 -12.11 6.35 -0.58
N GLN A 143 -12.59 5.11 -0.79
CA GLN A 143 -14.02 4.80 -0.81
C GLN A 143 -14.69 5.08 0.54
N ALA A 144 -14.05 4.76 1.66
CA ALA A 144 -14.56 5.04 2.99
C ALA A 144 -14.70 6.56 3.23
N TRP A 145 -13.68 7.33 2.86
CA TRP A 145 -13.73 8.80 2.93
C TRP A 145 -14.82 9.38 2.01
N GLN A 146 -14.92 8.87 0.77
CA GLN A 146 -15.95 9.28 -0.18
C GLN A 146 -17.37 8.97 0.31
N LYS A 147 -17.58 7.81 0.96
CA LYS A 147 -18.88 7.36 1.46
C LYS A 147 -19.47 8.29 2.52
N LEU A 148 -18.63 8.98 3.28
CA LEU A 148 -19.04 9.91 4.32
C LEU A 148 -19.55 11.25 3.75
N GLY A 149 -19.29 11.55 2.47
CA GLY A 149 -19.85 12.69 1.76
C GLY A 149 -19.40 14.04 2.30
N ALA A 150 -20.26 15.06 2.14
CA ALA A 150 -20.02 16.43 2.59
C ALA A 150 -20.37 16.62 4.08
N MET A 151 -19.86 15.74 4.94
CA MET A 151 -20.02 15.87 6.39
C MET A 151 -19.15 17.02 6.92
N PRO A 152 -19.66 17.88 7.84
CA PRO A 152 -18.85 18.92 8.44
C PRO A 152 -17.76 18.31 9.35
N PRO A 153 -16.59 18.96 9.49
CA PRO A 153 -15.48 18.46 10.30
C PRO A 153 -15.87 18.21 11.77
N GLU A 154 -16.72 19.06 12.35
CA GLU A 154 -17.21 18.95 13.73
C GLU A 154 -17.97 17.64 13.95
N ASP A 155 -18.92 17.31 13.07
CA ASP A 155 -19.67 16.04 13.13
C ASP A 155 -18.76 14.82 12.97
N ALA A 156 -17.70 14.95 12.16
CA ALA A 156 -16.73 13.88 11.95
C ALA A 156 -15.86 13.66 13.19
N MET A 157 -15.41 14.73 13.87
CA MET A 157 -14.69 14.66 15.14
C MET A 157 -15.54 14.00 16.22
N GLN A 158 -16.81 14.39 16.33
CA GLN A 158 -17.73 13.78 17.31
C GLN A 158 -17.91 12.28 17.04
N LYS A 159 -18.19 11.88 15.81
CA LYS A 159 -18.34 10.45 15.45
C LYS A 159 -17.05 9.65 15.66
N TYR A 160 -15.90 10.26 15.44
CA TYR A 160 -14.60 9.65 15.72
C TYR A 160 -14.44 9.35 17.22
N ILE A 161 -14.71 10.35 18.07
CA ILE A 161 -14.68 10.25 19.53
C ILE A 161 -15.68 9.18 20.02
N ASP A 162 -16.90 9.17 19.48
CA ASP A 162 -17.96 8.23 19.86
C ASP A 162 -17.51 6.78 19.62
N ILE A 163 -16.93 6.50 18.44
CA ILE A 163 -16.43 5.16 18.09
C ILE A 163 -15.28 4.74 19.01
N ILE A 164 -14.34 5.65 19.33
CA ILE A 164 -13.23 5.33 20.25
C ILE A 164 -13.76 5.07 21.66
N THR A 165 -14.79 5.81 22.09
CA THR A 165 -15.46 5.61 23.39
C THR A 165 -16.16 4.27 23.47
N GLU A 166 -16.80 3.82 22.38
CA GLU A 166 -17.39 2.49 22.30
C GLU A 166 -16.33 1.38 22.34
N LEU A 167 -15.19 1.59 21.65
CA LEU A 167 -14.10 0.61 21.59
C LEU A 167 -13.28 0.52 22.87
N TYR A 168 -13.04 1.65 23.53
CA TYR A 168 -12.11 1.76 24.65
C TYR A 168 -12.71 2.57 25.82
N PRO A 169 -13.79 2.14 26.49
CA PRO A 169 -14.44 2.95 27.53
C PRO A 169 -13.50 3.50 28.63
N THR A 170 -12.35 2.86 28.83
CA THR A 170 -11.29 3.28 29.74
C THR A 170 -10.54 4.56 29.32
N TRP A 171 -10.49 4.92 28.02
CA TRP A 171 -9.79 6.12 27.55
C TRP A 171 -10.47 7.39 28.07
N ALA A 172 -11.80 7.40 28.10
CA ALA A 172 -12.61 8.50 28.62
C ALA A 172 -12.40 8.73 30.13
N SER A 173 -12.01 7.70 30.90
CA SER A 173 -11.76 7.83 32.34
C SER A 173 -10.44 8.55 32.66
N GLY A 174 -9.47 8.54 31.73
CA GLY A 174 -8.19 9.25 31.87
C GLY A 174 -8.26 10.72 31.45
N SER A 175 -9.17 11.08 30.54
CA SER A 175 -9.32 12.45 30.02
C SER A 175 -9.88 13.45 31.04
N ALA A 176 -10.43 12.99 32.17
CA ALA A 176 -11.02 13.84 33.21
C ALA A 176 -9.99 14.39 34.22
N MET A 177 -8.69 14.06 34.10
CA MET A 177 -7.66 14.49 35.06
C MET A 177 -6.39 15.00 34.36
N SER A 178 -6.43 16.20 33.81
CA SER A 178 -5.22 17.05 33.74
C SER A 178 -5.57 18.53 33.94
N LYS A 179 -6.04 18.86 35.13
CA LYS A 179 -5.93 20.20 35.70
C LYS A 179 -4.92 20.09 36.84
N ASP A 180 -3.88 20.92 36.78
CA ASP A 180 -2.71 21.00 37.67
C ASP A 180 -1.53 20.05 37.37
N ARG A 181 -0.51 20.60 36.69
CA ARG A 181 0.82 20.79 37.30
C ARG A 181 1.74 21.66 36.46
N ASP A 182 2.30 22.66 37.13
CA ASP A 182 3.23 23.67 36.64
C ASP A 182 4.56 23.11 36.12
N GLY A 183 5.10 23.78 35.08
CA GLY A 183 6.53 24.10 35.01
C GLY A 183 7.39 23.34 34.00
N VAL A 184 7.86 24.11 32.99
CA VAL A 184 9.02 23.91 32.09
C VAL A 184 8.73 23.25 30.73
N GLY A 185 8.48 24.10 29.71
CA GLY A 185 8.86 23.84 28.32
C GLY A 185 10.35 24.14 28.09
N PRO A 186 10.98 23.59 27.04
CA PRO A 186 10.84 24.13 25.67
C PRO A 186 10.68 23.00 24.62
N SER A 187 10.22 23.17 23.38
CA SER A 187 10.50 24.23 22.41
C SER A 187 9.43 24.24 21.31
N LYS A 188 9.17 25.44 20.76
CA LYS A 188 8.61 25.63 19.41
C LYS A 188 9.51 24.90 18.41
N ASP A 189 8.96 23.90 17.71
CA ASP A 189 9.26 23.52 16.32
C ASP A 189 8.50 22.23 16.00
N GLY A 190 7.24 22.39 15.59
CA GLY A 190 6.37 21.29 15.18
C GLY A 190 5.49 21.68 14.00
N LYS A 191 6.01 22.49 13.07
CA LYS A 191 5.36 22.76 11.79
C LYS A 191 5.67 21.59 10.85
N GLY A 192 4.94 20.50 11.05
CA GLY A 192 4.93 19.30 10.20
C GLY A 192 3.55 18.63 10.33
N PRO A 193 3.00 18.05 9.25
CA PRO A 193 1.68 17.43 9.32
C PRO A 193 1.72 16.31 10.35
N MET A 194 0.82 16.38 11.33
CA MET A 194 0.62 15.41 12.40
C MET A 194 0.53 13.98 11.81
N GLY A 195 1.63 13.24 11.85
CA GLY A 195 1.65 11.79 11.61
C GLY A 195 1.66 11.03 12.94
N PRO A 196 1.55 9.69 12.97
CA PRO A 196 0.97 8.76 12.03
C PRO A 196 -0.13 7.94 12.77
N VAL A 197 -1.17 8.58 13.29
CA VAL A 197 -2.17 7.92 14.17
C VAL A 197 -2.90 6.76 13.48
N PHE A 198 -2.95 6.79 12.14
CA PHE A 198 -3.52 5.72 11.31
C PHE A 198 -2.51 4.93 10.50
N SER A 199 -1.20 5.18 10.66
CA SER A 199 -0.22 4.29 10.05
C SER A 199 -0.17 2.94 10.75
N THR A 200 -0.61 2.88 12.01
CA THR A 200 -0.69 1.63 12.79
C THR A 200 -2.12 1.06 12.86
N PHE A 201 -3.15 1.88 12.63
CA PHE A 201 -4.57 1.47 12.68
C PHE A 201 -5.17 1.02 11.35
N VAL A 202 -4.37 1.01 10.29
CA VAL A 202 -4.73 0.32 9.06
C VAL A 202 -4.06 -1.02 9.16
N TYR A 203 -4.85 -2.10 9.14
CA TYR A 203 -4.36 -3.43 8.82
C TYR A 203 -3.16 -3.34 7.87
N GLU A 204 -2.00 -3.78 8.33
CA GLU A 204 -0.97 -4.36 7.47
C GLU A 204 -1.55 -5.64 6.83
N GLU A 205 -2.65 -5.53 6.09
CA GLU A 205 -3.16 -6.57 5.19
C GLU A 205 -2.98 -6.08 3.76
N GLU A 206 -1.75 -5.68 3.46
CA GLU A 206 -1.10 -5.98 2.18
C GLU A 206 0.36 -6.42 2.38
N SER A 207 0.86 -6.53 3.63
CA SER A 207 2.25 -6.93 3.92
C SER A 207 2.39 -8.41 4.28
N GLY A 208 1.36 -9.07 4.82
CA GLY A 208 1.50 -10.46 5.29
C GLY A 208 1.82 -11.48 4.18
N THR A 209 1.35 -11.25 2.96
CA THR A 209 1.66 -12.07 1.78
C THR A 209 2.71 -11.44 0.89
N GLU A 210 2.75 -10.11 0.72
CA GLU A 210 3.77 -9.44 -0.11
C GLU A 210 5.14 -9.40 0.60
N LEU A 211 5.19 -9.13 1.92
CA LEU A 211 6.43 -9.29 2.70
C LEU A 211 6.81 -10.76 2.91
N LYS A 212 5.88 -11.72 2.97
CA LYS A 212 6.28 -13.16 2.99
C LYS A 212 6.81 -13.62 1.63
N MET A 213 6.18 -13.14 0.56
CA MET A 213 6.60 -13.34 -0.82
C MET A 213 8.01 -12.77 -1.04
N ASP A 214 8.27 -11.57 -0.53
CA ASP A 214 9.60 -10.95 -0.61
C ASP A 214 10.59 -11.51 0.41
N ALA A 215 10.10 -11.96 1.58
CA ALA A 215 10.95 -12.48 2.64
C ALA A 215 11.66 -13.76 2.25
N ILE A 216 11.03 -14.67 1.51
CA ILE A 216 11.73 -15.89 1.06
C ILE A 216 12.91 -15.54 0.13
N HIS A 217 12.79 -14.50 -0.70
CA HIS A 217 13.88 -13.98 -1.52
C HIS A 217 14.94 -13.27 -0.68
N ALA A 218 14.53 -12.46 0.31
CA ALA A 218 15.44 -11.77 1.23
C ALA A 218 16.26 -12.77 2.07
N PHE A 219 15.62 -13.77 2.66
CA PHE A 219 16.30 -14.82 3.43
C PHE A 219 17.25 -15.63 2.56
N ALA A 220 16.89 -15.90 1.30
CA ALA A 220 17.78 -16.58 0.38
C ALA A 220 18.98 -15.71 -0.03
N ARG A 221 18.79 -14.39 -0.18
CA ARG A 221 19.83 -13.41 -0.51
C ARG A 221 20.79 -13.14 0.65
N GLU A 222 20.28 -13.13 1.88
CA GLU A 222 21.05 -12.84 3.09
C GLU A 222 21.68 -14.09 3.72
N GLY A 223 21.27 -15.29 3.28
CA GLY A 223 21.79 -16.55 3.79
C GLY A 223 21.12 -17.04 5.08
N GLU A 224 19.93 -16.52 5.40
CA GLU A 224 19.21 -16.83 6.64
C GLU A 224 18.46 -18.18 6.58
N VAL A 225 19.18 -19.29 6.71
CA VAL A 225 18.63 -20.66 6.58
C VAL A 225 17.45 -20.91 7.53
N ASN A 226 17.55 -20.49 8.78
CA ASN A 226 16.51 -20.74 9.79
C ASN A 226 15.19 -20.02 9.47
N ASN A 227 15.29 -18.77 8.98
CA ASN A 227 14.12 -17.98 8.63
C ASN A 227 13.51 -18.44 7.31
N LEU A 228 14.35 -18.87 6.36
CA LEU A 228 13.92 -19.52 5.13
C LEU A 228 13.09 -20.79 5.42
N ILE A 229 13.59 -21.70 6.27
CA ILE A 229 12.88 -22.93 6.63
C ILE A 229 11.54 -22.61 7.29
N LYS A 230 11.51 -21.65 8.23
CA LYS A 230 10.27 -21.20 8.86
C LYS A 230 9.26 -20.65 7.84
N CYS A 231 9.72 -19.94 6.81
CA CYS A 231 8.86 -19.46 5.73
C CYS A 231 8.27 -20.60 4.91
N ILE A 232 9.09 -21.58 4.53
CA ILE A 232 8.66 -22.75 3.76
C ILE A 232 7.66 -23.58 4.57
N ASP A 233 7.96 -23.85 5.84
CA ASP A 233 7.07 -24.59 6.74
C ASP A 233 5.79 -23.78 7.07
N GLY A 234 5.86 -22.44 6.95
CA GLY A 234 4.73 -21.52 7.01
C GLY A 234 3.86 -21.48 5.76
N GLY A 235 4.12 -22.34 4.76
CA GLY A 235 3.32 -22.51 3.55
C GLY A 235 3.71 -21.60 2.38
N VAL A 236 4.86 -20.93 2.43
CA VAL A 236 5.35 -20.11 1.31
C VAL A 236 5.93 -21.02 0.22
N SER A 237 5.57 -20.76 -1.03
CA SER A 237 6.10 -21.51 -2.18
C SER A 237 7.59 -21.23 -2.38
N VAL A 238 8.39 -22.30 -2.51
CA VAL A 238 9.82 -22.23 -2.84
C VAL A 238 10.10 -21.72 -4.25
N ASN A 239 9.11 -21.79 -5.15
CA ASN A 239 9.20 -21.41 -6.56
C ASN A 239 8.53 -20.07 -6.84
N LEU A 240 8.33 -19.28 -5.80
CA LEU A 240 7.82 -17.93 -5.97
C LEU A 240 8.79 -17.11 -6.82
N LYS A 241 8.27 -16.22 -7.64
CA LYS A 241 9.06 -15.32 -8.49
C LYS A 241 8.93 -13.89 -7.99
N ASP A 242 10.05 -13.17 -7.95
CA ASP A 242 10.09 -11.72 -7.71
C ASP A 242 9.67 -10.93 -8.96
N SER A 243 9.74 -9.59 -8.90
CA SER A 243 9.40 -8.70 -10.02
C SER A 243 10.27 -8.91 -11.27
N GLU A 244 11.46 -9.50 -11.11
CA GLU A 244 12.40 -9.83 -12.18
C GLU A 244 12.26 -11.29 -12.64
N GLY A 245 11.26 -12.00 -12.12
CA GLY A 245 11.00 -13.40 -12.45
C GLY A 245 11.92 -14.38 -11.73
N ARG A 246 12.81 -13.90 -10.84
CA ARG A 246 13.79 -14.73 -10.15
C ARG A 246 13.15 -15.45 -8.98
N THR A 247 13.57 -16.69 -8.77
CA THR A 247 13.18 -17.50 -7.60
C THR A 247 14.16 -17.31 -6.44
N PRO A 248 13.82 -17.74 -5.21
CA PRO A 248 14.76 -17.75 -4.08
C PRO A 248 16.06 -18.49 -4.41
N LEU A 249 15.99 -19.52 -5.27
CA LEU A 249 17.18 -20.26 -5.69
C LEU A 249 18.14 -19.38 -6.50
N HIS A 250 17.63 -18.51 -7.39
CA HIS A 250 18.47 -17.57 -8.14
C HIS A 250 19.26 -16.66 -7.19
N TRP A 251 18.60 -16.09 -6.18
CA TRP A 251 19.24 -15.23 -5.18
C TRP A 251 20.27 -15.96 -4.32
N ALA A 252 19.99 -17.22 -3.96
CA ALA A 252 20.93 -18.04 -3.22
C ALA A 252 22.20 -18.31 -4.05
N VAL A 253 22.06 -18.55 -5.36
CA VAL A 253 23.20 -18.75 -6.26
C VAL A 253 23.98 -17.45 -6.45
N ASP A 254 23.33 -16.35 -6.81
CA ASP A 254 23.95 -15.02 -6.98
C ASP A 254 24.88 -14.66 -5.81
N ARG A 255 24.38 -14.87 -4.59
CA ARG A 255 25.09 -14.54 -3.34
C ARG A 255 26.06 -15.62 -2.87
N GLY A 256 26.07 -16.81 -3.49
CA GLY A 256 26.98 -17.90 -3.15
C GLY A 256 26.59 -18.70 -1.90
N HIS A 257 25.30 -18.72 -1.54
CA HIS A 257 24.79 -19.43 -0.37
C HIS A 257 24.45 -20.90 -0.68
N LEU A 258 25.48 -21.76 -0.73
CA LEU A 258 25.33 -23.19 -1.01
C LEU A 258 24.36 -23.89 -0.03
N ASN A 259 24.46 -23.58 1.27
CA ASN A 259 23.57 -24.10 2.30
C ASN A 259 22.08 -23.80 2.05
N ILE A 260 21.77 -22.61 1.52
CA ILE A 260 20.41 -22.22 1.13
C ILE A 260 19.98 -23.00 -0.11
N ALA A 261 20.86 -23.10 -1.12
CA ALA A 261 20.57 -23.83 -2.35
C ALA A 261 20.25 -25.32 -2.06
N GLU A 262 21.01 -25.95 -1.16
CA GLU A 262 20.75 -27.32 -0.70
C GLU A 262 19.36 -27.47 -0.07
N VAL A 263 18.99 -26.54 0.83
CA VAL A 263 17.68 -26.55 1.50
C VAL A 263 16.54 -26.33 0.50
N LEU A 264 16.67 -25.37 -0.42
CA LEU A 264 15.65 -25.08 -1.43
C LEU A 264 15.43 -26.27 -2.36
N VAL A 265 16.51 -26.85 -2.88
CA VAL A 265 16.42 -28.04 -3.75
C VAL A 265 15.85 -29.24 -2.99
N GLY A 266 16.26 -29.44 -1.72
CA GLY A 266 15.69 -30.48 -0.85
C GLY A 266 14.19 -30.29 -0.56
N LYS A 267 13.67 -29.07 -0.69
CA LYS A 267 12.24 -28.72 -0.58
C LYS A 267 11.54 -28.63 -1.95
N ASN A 268 12.08 -29.29 -2.97
CA ASN A 268 11.52 -29.35 -4.33
C ASN A 268 11.46 -27.99 -5.06
N ALA A 269 12.45 -27.12 -4.85
CA ALA A 269 12.62 -25.96 -5.71
C ALA A 269 12.88 -26.38 -7.17
N ASP A 270 12.35 -25.61 -8.10
CA ASP A 270 12.55 -25.78 -9.53
C ASP A 270 13.96 -25.31 -9.90
N ILE A 271 14.83 -26.29 -10.16
CA ILE A 271 16.25 -26.11 -10.49
C ILE A 271 16.41 -25.42 -11.85
N ASN A 272 15.44 -25.59 -12.76
CA ASN A 272 15.47 -25.06 -14.12
C ASN A 272 14.52 -23.86 -14.28
N ALA A 273 14.09 -23.25 -13.18
CA ALA A 273 13.27 -22.06 -13.21
C ALA A 273 13.96 -20.96 -14.03
N LYS A 274 13.21 -20.33 -14.94
CA LYS A 274 13.71 -19.20 -15.73
C LYS A 274 13.23 -17.87 -15.16
N ASP A 275 14.12 -16.90 -15.08
CA ASP A 275 13.78 -15.51 -14.82
C ASP A 275 13.25 -14.79 -16.09
N ASN A 276 13.06 -13.47 -16.02
CA ASN A 276 12.55 -12.69 -17.15
C ASN A 276 13.54 -12.61 -18.33
N GLU A 277 14.83 -12.81 -18.08
CA GLU A 277 15.89 -12.86 -19.09
C GLU A 277 16.09 -14.28 -19.64
N GLY A 278 15.30 -15.24 -19.16
CA GLY A 278 15.39 -16.64 -19.55
C GLY A 278 16.54 -17.39 -18.88
N GLN A 279 17.25 -16.73 -17.97
CA GLN A 279 18.38 -17.29 -17.25
C GLN A 279 17.88 -18.26 -16.17
N THR A 280 18.63 -19.36 -16.01
CA THR A 280 18.38 -20.36 -14.96
C THR A 280 19.35 -20.14 -13.78
N PRO A 281 19.12 -20.76 -12.61
CA PRO A 281 20.09 -20.74 -11.51
C PRO A 281 21.50 -21.19 -11.92
N LEU A 282 21.61 -22.06 -12.93
CA LEU A 282 22.91 -22.50 -13.46
C LEU A 282 23.62 -21.40 -14.26
N HIS A 283 22.89 -20.54 -14.99
CA HIS A 283 23.47 -19.36 -15.66
C HIS A 283 24.04 -18.39 -14.62
N TYR A 284 23.30 -18.12 -13.54
CA TYR A 284 23.80 -17.30 -12.42
C TYR A 284 25.04 -17.92 -11.78
N ALA A 285 25.08 -19.25 -11.63
CA ALA A 285 26.26 -19.91 -11.09
C ALA A 285 27.50 -19.64 -11.96
N ALA A 286 27.36 -19.75 -13.28
CA ALA A 286 28.43 -19.48 -14.23
C ALA A 286 28.88 -18.01 -14.22
N VAL A 287 27.94 -17.06 -14.29
CA VAL A 287 28.24 -15.61 -14.30
C VAL A 287 28.84 -15.13 -12.98
N CYS A 288 28.41 -15.68 -11.85
CA CYS A 288 28.89 -15.31 -10.52
C CYS A 288 30.06 -16.17 -10.02
N GLU A 289 30.64 -17.03 -10.88
CA GLU A 289 31.76 -17.91 -10.57
C GLU A 289 31.53 -18.82 -9.33
N ARG A 290 30.32 -19.36 -9.17
CA ARG A 290 29.92 -20.24 -8.05
C ARG A 290 30.07 -21.73 -8.37
N GLU A 291 31.31 -22.18 -8.61
CA GLU A 291 31.63 -23.56 -9.01
C GLU A 291 30.96 -24.63 -8.10
N ALA A 292 31.11 -24.50 -6.78
CA ALA A 292 30.55 -25.47 -5.83
C ALA A 292 29.01 -25.58 -5.90
N ILE A 293 28.32 -24.47 -6.21
CA ILE A 293 26.87 -24.46 -6.37
C ILE A 293 26.50 -25.04 -7.75
N ALA A 294 27.25 -24.72 -8.80
CA ALA A 294 27.06 -25.30 -10.12
C ALA A 294 27.21 -26.83 -10.09
N GLU A 295 28.27 -27.35 -9.47
CA GLU A 295 28.47 -28.79 -9.27
C GLU A 295 27.28 -29.44 -8.55
N TYR A 296 26.79 -28.78 -7.50
CA TYR A 296 25.63 -29.26 -6.77
C TYR A 296 24.37 -29.29 -7.64
N LEU A 297 24.07 -28.22 -8.38
CA LEU A 297 22.89 -28.14 -9.25
C LEU A 297 22.96 -29.17 -10.38
N VAL A 298 24.12 -29.35 -11.03
CA VAL A 298 24.32 -30.39 -12.06
C VAL A 298 24.11 -31.78 -11.49
N LYS A 299 24.62 -32.05 -10.28
CA LYS A 299 24.39 -33.32 -9.58
C LYS A 299 22.91 -33.57 -9.26
N GLN A 300 22.12 -32.50 -9.13
CA GLN A 300 20.66 -32.56 -8.96
C GLN A 300 19.90 -32.52 -10.29
N ASN A 301 20.57 -32.83 -11.41
CA ASN A 301 20.00 -32.88 -12.76
C ASN A 301 19.52 -31.52 -13.30
N ALA A 302 20.23 -30.43 -12.97
CA ALA A 302 20.07 -29.15 -13.68
C ALA A 302 20.34 -29.32 -15.17
N ASP A 303 19.55 -28.64 -16.00
CA ASP A 303 19.73 -28.62 -17.45
C ASP A 303 20.91 -27.71 -17.82
N THR A 304 22.03 -28.32 -18.20
CA THR A 304 23.25 -27.62 -18.65
C THR A 304 23.11 -26.99 -20.02
N ASP A 305 22.20 -27.50 -20.85
CA ASP A 305 21.97 -27.04 -22.22
C ASP A 305 20.84 -25.99 -22.31
N ALA A 306 20.23 -25.66 -21.16
CA ALA A 306 19.23 -24.62 -21.08
C ALA A 306 19.80 -23.30 -21.62
N LYS A 307 19.03 -22.65 -22.50
CA LYS A 307 19.40 -21.36 -23.10
C LYS A 307 18.59 -20.21 -22.51
N ASP A 308 19.25 -19.09 -22.31
CA ASP A 308 18.63 -17.80 -22.02
C ASP A 308 18.00 -17.16 -23.27
N ASN A 309 17.48 -15.94 -23.13
CA ASN A 309 16.85 -15.21 -24.23
C ASN A 309 17.84 -14.79 -25.33
N ASP A 310 19.14 -14.69 -25.02
CA ASP A 310 20.22 -14.41 -25.97
C ASP A 310 20.73 -15.69 -26.67
N GLY A 311 20.22 -16.85 -26.27
CA GLY A 311 20.55 -18.16 -26.82
C GLY A 311 21.86 -18.74 -26.28
N GLN A 312 22.39 -18.16 -25.20
CA GLN A 312 23.59 -18.61 -24.50
C GLN A 312 23.21 -19.66 -23.47
N SER A 313 24.05 -20.69 -23.33
CA SER A 313 23.95 -21.67 -22.25
C SER A 313 24.82 -21.26 -21.05
N ALA A 314 24.62 -21.90 -19.90
CA ALA A 314 25.47 -21.66 -18.72
C ALA A 314 26.96 -21.92 -19.02
N HIS A 315 27.28 -22.87 -19.90
CA HIS A 315 28.65 -23.11 -20.35
C HIS A 315 29.20 -21.93 -21.18
N ASP A 316 28.38 -21.35 -22.07
CA ASP A 316 28.81 -20.22 -22.92
C ASP A 316 29.08 -18.95 -22.12
N LEU A 317 28.42 -18.79 -20.97
CA LEU A 317 28.62 -17.68 -20.04
C LEU A 317 29.76 -17.92 -19.03
N CYS A 318 30.24 -19.15 -18.90
CA CYS A 318 31.30 -19.48 -17.95
C CYS A 318 32.66 -19.10 -18.54
N GLU A 319 33.32 -18.10 -17.96
CA GLU A 319 34.69 -17.74 -18.37
C GLU A 319 35.73 -18.77 -17.92
N SER A 320 35.37 -19.66 -17.01
CA SER A 320 36.21 -20.72 -16.45
C SER A 320 35.85 -22.10 -17.00
N ASP A 321 36.86 -22.93 -17.24
CA ASP A 321 36.66 -24.26 -17.84
C ASP A 321 36.20 -25.28 -16.77
N TRP A 322 34.95 -25.17 -16.34
CA TRP A 322 34.38 -26.02 -15.28
C TRP A 322 34.01 -27.40 -15.83
N SER A 323 34.67 -28.44 -15.30
CA SER A 323 34.43 -29.82 -15.71
C SER A 323 32.98 -30.30 -15.47
N CYS A 324 32.25 -29.66 -14.55
CA CYS A 324 30.86 -29.99 -14.26
C CYS A 324 29.85 -29.44 -15.29
N LEU A 325 30.22 -28.41 -16.07
CA LEU A 325 29.39 -27.85 -17.14
C LEU A 325 29.74 -28.44 -18.52
N GLN A 326 30.82 -29.22 -18.61
CA GLN A 326 31.18 -29.94 -19.82
C GLN A 326 30.22 -31.13 -20.01
N CYS A 327 29.43 -31.07 -21.09
CA CYS A 327 28.55 -32.16 -21.48
C CYS A 327 29.37 -33.45 -21.66
N PRO A 328 29.00 -34.60 -21.04
CA PRO A 328 29.69 -35.85 -21.32
C PRO A 328 29.45 -36.18 -22.79
N ALA A 329 30.50 -36.07 -23.61
CA ALA A 329 30.47 -36.48 -25.00
C ALA A 329 29.95 -37.94 -25.07
N ALA A 330 28.77 -38.09 -25.69
CA ALA A 330 28.17 -39.38 -26.00
C ALA A 330 29.02 -40.20 -26.98
#